data_AF-A0A8B9Z9C5-F1
#
_entry.id   AF-A0A8B9Z9C5-F1
#
_cell.length_a   1.000
_cell.length_b   1.000
_cell.length_c   1.000
_cell.angle_alpha   90.00
_cell.angle_beta   90.00
_cell.angle_gamma   90.00
#
_symmetry.space_group_name_H-M   'P 1'
#
loop_
_entity.id
_entity.type
_entity.pdbx_description
1 polymer ?
#
loop_
_entity_poly.entity_id
_entity_poly.type
_entity_poly.pdbx_seq_one_letter_code
_entity_poly.pdbx_strand_id
1 'polypeptide(L)'
;TAGCPDSLIKELHHFRILGEEQYNRYLRYGAEECVLQMGGVLCPTPGCGAGLLPEPGVRKIVCEPGNGMGCGFVFCRECKEEYHEGECSSLFSGSSLSLQGYVVDEHAAMQARWEEASRETIKKTTKPCPSCNIPVEKNGGCMHMKCPRPQCRFEWCWNCGLEWNRTCMGDHWFD
;
A
#
# COMPACT_ATOMS: atom_id res chain seq x y z
N THR A 1 -6.71 -3.77 9.40
CA THR A 1 -5.29 -4.17 9.53
C THR A 1 -4.50 -2.97 10.04
N ALA A 2 -4.55 -2.71 11.34
CA ALA A 2 -3.76 -1.64 11.95
C ALA A 2 -2.82 -2.27 12.98
N GLY A 3 -1.54 -1.92 12.93
CA GLY A 3 -0.57 -2.23 13.99
C GLY A 3 0.13 -3.60 13.95
N CYS A 4 -0.03 -4.40 12.89
CA CYS A 4 0.77 -5.64 12.78
C CYS A 4 2.22 -5.32 12.37
N PRO A 5 3.24 -5.95 12.98
CA PRO A 5 4.62 -5.85 12.49
C PRO A 5 4.72 -6.43 11.07
N ASP A 6 5.57 -5.82 10.24
CA ASP A 6 5.89 -6.24 8.86
C ASP A 6 4.69 -6.36 7.89
N SER A 7 3.58 -5.68 8.16
CA SER A 7 2.37 -5.75 7.34
C SER A 7 2.20 -4.58 6.37
N LEU A 8 3.28 -3.90 5.97
CA LEU A 8 3.21 -2.78 5.04
C LEU A 8 2.79 -3.28 3.65
N ILE A 9 1.85 -2.56 3.03
CA ILE A 9 1.41 -2.83 1.66
C ILE A 9 2.59 -2.57 0.71
N LYS A 10 3.02 -3.60 -0.02
CA LYS A 10 4.21 -3.54 -0.89
C LYS A 10 3.93 -2.93 -2.26
N GLU A 11 2.70 -3.03 -2.75
CA GLU A 11 2.32 -2.61 -4.09
C GLU A 11 1.56 -1.28 -4.04
N LEU A 12 2.19 -0.21 -4.53
CA LEU A 12 1.69 1.17 -4.47
C LEU A 12 0.37 1.35 -5.23
N HIS A 13 0.10 0.52 -6.25
CA HIS A 13 -1.13 0.62 -7.04
C HIS A 13 -2.40 0.35 -6.23
N HIS A 14 -2.31 -0.35 -5.09
CA HIS A 14 -3.47 -0.54 -4.20
C HIS A 14 -4.02 0.80 -3.69
N PHE A 15 -3.18 1.82 -3.54
CA PHE A 15 -3.62 3.15 -3.10
C PHE A 15 -4.43 3.91 -4.15
N ARG A 16 -4.46 3.47 -5.42
CA ARG A 16 -5.33 4.05 -6.46
C ARG A 16 -6.81 3.85 -6.17
N ILE A 17 -7.17 2.85 -5.35
CA ILE A 17 -8.55 2.60 -4.91
C ILE A 17 -9.12 3.82 -4.15
N LEU A 18 -8.27 4.65 -3.53
CA LEU A 18 -8.67 5.87 -2.83
C LEU A 18 -9.10 7.01 -3.76
N GLY A 19 -8.95 6.84 -5.09
CA GLY A 19 -9.18 7.88 -6.08
C GLY A 19 -7.92 8.71 -6.38
N GLU A 20 -7.91 9.37 -7.54
CA GLU A 20 -6.73 10.08 -8.06
C GLU A 20 -6.22 11.18 -7.14
N GLU A 21 -7.13 11.95 -6.52
CA GLU A 21 -6.75 13.04 -5.60
C GLU A 21 -5.96 12.51 -4.39
N GLN A 22 -6.47 11.46 -3.75
CA GLN A 22 -5.82 10.85 -2.57
C GLN A 22 -4.55 10.11 -2.95
N TYR A 23 -4.51 9.48 -4.12
CA TYR A 23 -3.31 8.83 -4.62
C TYR A 23 -2.19 9.84 -4.93
N ASN A 24 -2.52 10.97 -5.55
CA ASN A 24 -1.56 12.05 -5.79
C ASN A 24 -1.03 12.65 -4.47
N ARG A 25 -1.92 12.79 -3.47
CA ARG A 25 -1.52 13.21 -2.11
C ARG A 25 -0.58 12.18 -1.46
N TYR A 26 -0.88 10.89 -1.59
CA TYR A 26 -0.02 9.81 -1.10
C TYR A 26 1.38 9.83 -1.76
N LEU A 27 1.44 9.98 -3.08
CA LEU A 27 2.72 10.06 -3.81
C LEU A 27 3.55 11.28 -3.36
N ARG A 28 2.88 12.43 -3.16
CA ARG A 28 3.54 13.64 -2.65
C ARG A 28 4.13 13.41 -1.27
N TYR A 29 3.37 12.82 -0.34
CA TYR A 29 3.88 12.48 0.98
C TYR A 29 5.03 11.47 0.93
N GLY A 30 4.96 10.46 0.06
CA GLY A 30 6.06 9.51 -0.12
C GLY A 30 7.35 10.18 -0.59
N ALA A 31 7.25 11.15 -1.51
CA ALA A 31 8.40 11.93 -1.97
C ALA A 31 8.95 12.86 -0.87
N GLU A 32 8.06 13.53 -0.13
CA GLU A 32 8.42 14.41 0.99
C GLU A 32 9.15 13.63 2.10
N GLU A 33 8.62 12.47 2.51
CA GLU A 33 9.24 11.59 3.51
C GLU A 33 10.61 11.07 3.07
N CYS A 34 10.77 10.71 1.79
CA CYS A 34 12.04 10.28 1.24
C CYS A 34 13.11 11.38 1.35
N VAL A 35 12.76 12.62 1.00
CA VAL A 35 13.67 13.77 1.15
C VAL A 35 14.09 13.96 2.61
N LEU A 36 13.16 13.85 3.55
CA LEU A 36 13.46 13.99 4.97
C LEU A 36 14.36 12.86 5.50
N GLN A 37 14.12 11.61 5.08
CA GLN A 37 14.96 10.46 5.44
C GLN A 37 16.39 10.59 4.90
N MET A 38 16.56 11.24 3.74
CA MET A 38 17.87 11.56 3.17
C MET A 38 18.57 12.76 3.87
N GLY A 39 17.97 13.33 4.92
CA GLY A 39 18.50 14.50 5.63
C GLY A 39 18.21 15.83 4.94
N GLY A 40 17.31 15.84 3.96
CA GLY A 40 16.84 17.02 3.27
C GLY A 40 15.87 17.88 4.08
N VAL A 41 15.32 18.90 3.44
CA VAL A 41 14.33 19.81 4.01
C VAL A 41 13.28 20.19 2.98
N LEU A 42 12.06 20.47 3.44
CA LEU A 42 10.98 20.98 2.61
C LEU A 42 10.91 22.50 2.69
N CYS A 43 10.62 23.15 1.56
CA CYS A 43 10.36 24.58 1.51
C CYS A 43 9.07 24.93 2.28
N PRO A 44 9.11 25.87 3.24
CA PRO A 44 7.96 26.23 4.08
C PRO A 44 6.95 27.14 3.39
N THR A 45 7.29 27.70 2.22
CA THR A 45 6.41 28.63 1.50
C THR A 45 5.09 27.96 1.11
N PRO A 46 3.93 28.50 1.53
CA PRO A 46 2.62 27.99 1.13
C PRO A 46 2.51 27.89 -0.39
N GLY A 47 2.12 26.72 -0.90
CA GLY A 47 1.99 26.45 -2.33
C GLY A 47 3.29 26.04 -3.05
N CYS A 48 4.45 26.07 -2.38
CA CYS A 48 5.68 25.48 -2.92
C CYS A 48 5.89 24.05 -2.41
N GLY A 49 6.44 23.88 -1.20
CA GLY A 49 6.74 22.56 -0.64
C GLY A 49 7.80 21.78 -1.42
N ALA A 50 8.69 22.45 -2.14
CA ALA A 50 9.81 21.81 -2.85
C ALA A 50 10.72 21.06 -1.86
N GLY A 51 11.10 19.82 -2.20
CA GLY A 51 12.08 19.04 -1.46
C GLY A 51 13.50 19.40 -1.86
N LEU A 52 14.32 19.80 -0.89
CA LEU A 52 15.69 20.27 -1.10
C LEU A 52 16.67 19.35 -0.35
N LEU A 53 17.78 19.03 -0.99
CA LEU A 53 18.87 18.22 -0.41
C LEU A 53 20.14 19.07 -0.25
N PRO A 54 20.17 20.02 0.70
CA PRO A 54 21.36 20.82 0.98
C PRO A 54 22.44 19.98 1.69
N GLU A 55 23.69 20.42 1.59
CA GLU A 55 24.79 19.80 2.35
C GLU A 55 24.48 19.78 3.86
N PRO A 56 24.96 18.75 4.59
CA PRO A 56 24.79 18.68 6.03
C PRO A 56 25.46 19.88 6.72
N GLY A 57 24.78 20.49 7.69
CA GLY A 57 25.30 21.63 8.47
C GLY A 57 25.05 23.01 7.85
N VAL A 58 24.60 23.10 6.59
CA VAL A 58 24.21 24.39 6.00
C VAL A 58 22.89 24.87 6.62
N ARG A 59 22.92 26.02 7.31
CA ARG A 59 21.72 26.64 7.92
C ARG A 59 20.93 27.53 6.97
N LYS A 60 21.59 28.11 5.97
CA LYS A 60 20.97 28.99 4.96
C LYS A 60 20.49 28.15 3.79
N ILE A 61 19.19 27.98 3.65
CA ILE A 61 18.60 27.19 2.56
C ILE A 61 18.00 28.12 1.53
N VAL A 62 18.31 27.92 0.26
CA VAL A 62 17.72 28.66 -0.87
C VAL A 62 16.81 27.70 -1.64
N CYS A 63 15.55 28.04 -1.76
CA CYS A 63 14.61 27.32 -2.63
C CYS A 63 14.81 27.80 -4.07
N GLU A 64 15.84 27.31 -4.75
CA GLU A 64 16.23 27.82 -6.07
C GLU A 64 15.15 27.59 -7.14
N PRO A 65 14.75 28.61 -7.91
CA PRO A 65 13.77 28.48 -8.98
C PRO A 65 14.31 27.76 -10.24
N GLY A 66 15.50 27.17 -10.17
CA GLY A 66 16.09 26.37 -11.25
C GLY A 66 15.16 25.23 -11.65
N ASN A 67 14.94 25.05 -12.95
CA ASN A 67 13.98 24.10 -13.54
C ASN A 67 12.49 24.32 -13.14
N GLY A 68 12.12 25.50 -12.65
CA GLY A 68 10.72 25.91 -12.49
C GLY A 68 9.97 25.31 -11.29
N MET A 69 10.68 24.74 -10.31
CA MET A 69 10.06 24.07 -9.14
C MET A 69 10.28 24.80 -7.80
N GLY A 70 11.29 25.66 -7.67
CA GLY A 70 11.50 26.46 -6.45
C GLY A 70 10.84 27.84 -6.50
N CYS A 71 10.59 28.43 -5.33
CA CYS A 71 9.93 29.74 -5.18
C CYS A 71 10.89 30.92 -4.94
N GLY A 72 12.20 30.66 -4.83
CA GLY A 72 13.22 31.68 -4.51
C GLY A 72 13.34 32.02 -3.02
N PHE A 73 12.51 31.44 -2.15
CA PHE A 73 12.53 31.76 -0.72
C PHE A 73 13.82 31.28 -0.05
N VAL A 74 14.40 32.14 0.81
CA VAL A 74 15.63 31.87 1.55
C VAL A 74 15.30 31.76 3.03
N PHE A 75 15.49 30.58 3.61
CA PHE A 75 14.99 30.24 4.94
C PHE A 75 16.03 29.52 5.80
N CYS A 76 15.81 29.55 7.11
CA CYS A 76 16.63 28.83 8.07
C CYS A 76 16.27 27.34 8.10
N ARG A 77 17.27 26.46 8.02
CA ARG A 77 17.11 25.00 8.15
C ARG A 77 16.41 24.60 9.44
N GLU A 78 16.66 25.31 10.54
CA GLU A 78 16.20 24.92 11.87
C GLU A 78 14.75 25.37 12.10
N CYS A 79 14.51 26.68 12.17
CA CYS A 79 13.19 27.23 12.50
C CYS A 79 12.22 27.32 11.32
N LYS A 80 12.67 27.11 10.07
CA LYS A 80 11.88 27.27 8.84
C LYS A 80 11.35 28.69 8.57
N GLU A 81 11.81 29.69 9.32
CA GLU A 81 11.54 31.11 9.07
C GLU A 81 12.54 31.71 8.07
N GLU A 82 12.35 32.97 7.69
CA GLU A 82 13.30 33.74 6.89
C GLU A 82 14.73 33.60 7.43
N TYR A 83 15.71 33.46 6.52
CA TYR A 83 17.09 33.26 6.94
C TYR A 83 17.58 34.43 7.80
N HIS A 84 18.17 34.08 8.94
CA HIS A 84 18.71 35.03 9.90
C HIS A 84 20.08 34.56 10.38
N GLU A 85 20.90 35.52 10.83
CA GLU A 85 22.17 35.26 11.49
C GLU A 85 21.94 35.12 13.01
N GLY A 86 22.72 34.27 13.69
CA GLY A 86 22.57 34.02 15.13
C GLY A 86 21.58 32.90 15.49
N GLU A 87 21.12 32.90 16.74
CA GLU A 87 20.21 31.88 17.28
C GLU A 87 18.76 32.07 16.78
N CYS A 88 18.00 30.97 16.71
CA CYS A 88 16.58 31.05 16.33
C CYS A 88 15.76 31.61 17.49
N SER A 89 14.97 32.65 17.22
CA SER A 89 14.32 33.48 18.24
C SER A 89 13.23 32.77 19.05
N SER A 90 12.76 31.59 18.62
CA SER A 90 11.72 30.84 19.32
C SER A 90 11.70 29.37 18.89
N LEU A 91 11.79 28.47 19.86
CA LEU A 91 11.48 27.04 19.73
C LEU A 91 9.97 26.87 19.51
N PHE A 92 9.48 27.16 18.30
CA PHE A 92 8.21 26.58 17.89
C PHE A 92 8.47 25.09 17.69
N SER A 93 7.95 24.29 18.63
CA SER A 93 8.03 22.83 18.67
C SER A 93 8.10 22.26 17.28
N GLY A 94 9.26 21.70 16.93
CA GLY A 94 9.28 20.60 15.98
C GLY A 94 8.18 19.66 16.44
N SER A 95 7.20 19.43 15.58
CA SER A 95 6.11 18.50 15.84
C SER A 95 6.76 17.18 16.20
N SER A 96 6.95 16.95 17.50
CA SER A 96 7.22 15.63 18.03
C SER A 96 6.11 14.81 17.42
N LEU A 97 6.48 13.84 16.58
CA LEU A 97 5.57 12.81 16.14
C LEU A 97 5.00 12.22 17.42
N SER A 98 3.82 12.70 17.82
CA SER A 98 3.02 12.08 18.84
C SER A 98 2.91 10.65 18.36
N LEU A 99 3.44 9.71 19.14
CA LEU A 99 3.05 8.31 19.09
C LEU A 99 1.54 8.30 19.36
N GLN A 100 0.73 8.63 18.35
CA GLN A 100 -0.70 8.44 18.38
C GLN A 100 -0.86 6.94 18.21
N GLY A 101 -0.83 6.21 19.33
CA GLY A 101 -1.17 4.80 19.35
C GLY A 101 -2.49 4.62 18.62
N TYR A 102 -2.46 3.90 17.50
CA TYR A 102 -3.67 3.54 16.76
C TYR A 102 -4.55 2.71 17.69
N VAL A 103 -5.71 3.24 18.06
CA VAL A 103 -6.70 2.49 18.83
C VAL A 103 -7.33 1.49 17.87
N VAL A 104 -6.94 0.23 17.98
CA VAL A 104 -7.53 -0.88 17.23
C VAL A 104 -8.56 -1.56 18.13
N ASP A 105 -9.81 -1.65 17.69
CA ASP A 105 -10.84 -2.41 18.41
C ASP A 105 -10.49 -3.90 18.34
N GLU A 106 -10.23 -4.50 19.50
CA GLU A 106 -9.71 -5.88 19.63
C GLU A 106 -10.70 -6.91 19.07
N HIS A 107 -12.00 -6.66 19.20
CA HIS A 107 -13.06 -7.54 18.71
C HIS A 107 -13.19 -7.48 17.18
N ALA A 108 -13.18 -6.28 16.60
CA ALA A 108 -13.15 -6.07 15.15
C ALA A 108 -11.84 -6.60 14.53
N ALA A 109 -10.70 -6.46 15.23
CA ALA A 109 -9.43 -7.03 14.80
C ALA A 109 -9.45 -8.56 14.79
N MET A 110 -10.12 -9.20 15.77
CA MET A 110 -10.29 -10.64 15.86
C MET A 110 -11.21 -11.15 14.73
N GLN A 111 -12.34 -10.48 14.46
CA GLN A 111 -13.26 -10.85 13.37
C GLN A 111 -12.70 -10.57 11.97
N ALA A 112 -11.82 -9.57 11.80
CA ALA A 112 -11.16 -9.25 10.53
C ALA A 112 -9.94 -10.15 10.22
N ARG A 113 -9.61 -11.12 11.09
CA ARG A 113 -8.63 -12.15 10.76
C ARG A 113 -9.21 -13.05 9.67
N TRP A 114 -8.58 -13.01 8.50
CA TRP A 114 -8.90 -13.88 7.36
C TRP A 114 -8.90 -15.39 7.73
N GLU A 115 -8.18 -15.76 8.80
CA GLU A 115 -8.10 -17.13 9.31
C GLU A 115 -9.37 -17.64 9.99
N GLU A 116 -10.26 -16.79 10.54
CA GLU A 116 -11.51 -17.26 11.15
C GLU A 116 -12.69 -17.33 10.16
N ALA A 117 -12.47 -17.01 8.88
CA ALA A 117 -13.36 -17.49 7.81
C ALA A 117 -13.17 -19.00 7.55
N SER A 118 -12.12 -19.63 8.10
CA SER A 118 -11.72 -21.01 7.80
C SER A 118 -12.73 -22.08 8.27
N ARG A 119 -13.49 -21.84 9.35
CA ARG A 119 -14.41 -22.87 9.90
C ARG A 119 -15.67 -23.10 9.05
N GLU A 120 -16.10 -22.11 8.29
CA GLU A 120 -17.19 -22.25 7.31
C GLU A 120 -16.68 -22.84 5.98
N THR A 121 -15.39 -22.64 5.65
CA THR A 121 -14.76 -23.10 4.40
C THR A 121 -14.61 -24.62 4.33
N ILE A 122 -14.51 -25.31 5.47
CA ILE A 122 -14.31 -26.78 5.53
C ILE A 122 -15.45 -27.55 4.81
N LYS A 123 -16.64 -26.96 4.67
CA LYS A 123 -17.77 -27.61 3.94
C LYS A 123 -17.72 -27.49 2.41
N LYS A 124 -16.80 -26.71 1.81
CA LYS A 124 -16.82 -26.39 0.36
C LYS A 124 -15.68 -27.00 -0.48
N THR A 125 -14.90 -27.92 0.07
CA THR A 125 -13.67 -28.42 -0.60
C THR A 125 -13.91 -29.50 -1.65
N THR A 126 -15.14 -30.02 -1.80
CA THR A 126 -15.45 -31.13 -2.72
C THR A 126 -16.62 -30.79 -3.63
N LYS A 127 -16.47 -30.98 -4.95
CA LYS A 127 -17.53 -30.83 -5.97
C LYS A 127 -17.58 -32.06 -6.87
N PRO A 128 -18.76 -32.46 -7.37
CA PRO A 128 -18.87 -33.58 -8.30
C PRO A 128 -18.29 -33.21 -9.68
N CYS A 129 -17.58 -34.15 -10.30
CA CYS A 129 -17.11 -34.01 -11.67
C CYS A 129 -18.30 -33.92 -12.64
N PRO A 130 -18.39 -32.91 -13.52
CA PRO A 130 -19.52 -32.74 -14.45
C PRO A 130 -19.74 -33.91 -15.41
N SER A 131 -18.68 -34.67 -15.72
CA SER A 131 -18.72 -35.77 -16.68
C SER A 131 -19.05 -37.13 -16.04
N CYS A 132 -18.61 -37.39 -14.80
CA CYS A 132 -18.75 -38.72 -14.18
C CYS A 132 -19.25 -38.72 -12.73
N ASN A 133 -19.64 -37.54 -12.21
CA ASN A 133 -20.25 -37.30 -10.90
C ASN A 133 -19.47 -37.80 -9.68
N ILE A 134 -18.21 -38.20 -9.84
CA ILE A 134 -17.38 -38.54 -8.68
C ILE A 134 -17.02 -37.28 -7.90
N PRO A 135 -16.92 -37.34 -6.56
CA PRO A 135 -16.42 -36.23 -5.76
C PRO A 135 -14.96 -35.94 -6.12
N VAL A 136 -14.67 -34.67 -6.43
CA VAL A 136 -13.32 -34.15 -6.68
C VAL A 136 -13.03 -33.10 -5.63
N GLU A 137 -11.91 -33.25 -4.92
CA GLU A 137 -11.42 -32.29 -3.94
C GLU A 137 -10.59 -31.20 -4.63
N LYS A 138 -10.79 -29.93 -4.25
CA LYS A 138 -9.97 -28.81 -4.70
C LYS A 138 -8.68 -28.76 -3.88
N ASN A 139 -7.57 -29.18 -4.48
CA ASN A 139 -6.27 -29.20 -3.82
C ASN A 139 -5.35 -28.04 -4.27
N GLY A 140 -5.79 -26.79 -4.05
CA GLY A 140 -5.00 -25.59 -4.34
C GLY A 140 -5.81 -24.37 -4.81
N GLY A 141 -5.12 -23.34 -5.31
CA GLY A 141 -5.72 -22.08 -5.78
C GLY A 141 -6.16 -22.07 -7.25
N CYS A 142 -5.86 -23.09 -8.05
CA CYS A 142 -6.21 -23.14 -9.47
C CYS A 142 -7.68 -23.54 -9.68
N MET A 143 -8.41 -22.83 -10.55
CA MET A 143 -9.77 -23.20 -10.95
C MET A 143 -9.79 -24.30 -12.02
N HIS A 144 -8.67 -24.62 -12.66
CA HIS A 144 -8.57 -25.72 -13.64
C HIS A 144 -8.45 -27.07 -12.92
N MET A 145 -9.49 -27.88 -13.03
CA MET A 145 -9.59 -29.17 -12.37
C MET A 145 -9.57 -30.30 -13.37
N LYS A 146 -8.80 -31.34 -13.06
CA LYS A 146 -8.75 -32.58 -13.83
C LYS A 146 -9.36 -33.69 -13.01
N CYS A 147 -10.34 -34.39 -13.57
CA CYS A 147 -10.96 -35.51 -12.90
C CYS A 147 -9.90 -36.58 -12.58
N PRO A 148 -9.72 -37.00 -11.31
CA PRO A 148 -8.70 -37.97 -10.92
C PRO A 148 -8.99 -39.38 -11.45
N ARG A 149 -10.23 -39.62 -11.89
CA ARG A 149 -10.68 -40.91 -12.44
C ARG A 149 -9.97 -41.18 -13.78
N PRO A 150 -9.15 -42.26 -13.89
CA PRO A 150 -8.35 -42.54 -15.09
C PRO A 150 -9.17 -42.70 -16.38
N GLN A 151 -10.41 -43.16 -16.27
CA GLN A 151 -11.34 -43.36 -17.40
C GLN A 151 -12.15 -42.10 -17.76
N CYS A 152 -12.09 -41.03 -16.97
CA CYS A 152 -12.77 -39.77 -17.26
C CYS A 152 -11.77 -38.70 -17.70
N ARG A 153 -10.79 -38.36 -16.84
CA ARG A 153 -9.76 -37.32 -17.08
C ARG A 153 -10.31 -35.98 -17.58
N PHE A 154 -11.61 -35.73 -17.42
CA PHE A 154 -12.27 -34.52 -17.88
C PHE A 154 -11.68 -33.29 -17.19
N GLU A 155 -11.40 -32.27 -17.97
CA GLU A 155 -10.82 -31.01 -17.52
C GLU A 155 -11.91 -29.94 -17.47
N TRP A 156 -12.12 -29.34 -16.31
CA TRP A 156 -13.28 -28.50 -16.05
C TRP A 156 -12.93 -27.36 -15.09
N CYS A 157 -13.71 -26.28 -15.16
CA CYS A 157 -13.57 -25.13 -14.26
C CYS A 157 -14.29 -25.39 -12.94
N TRP A 158 -13.57 -25.30 -11.82
CA TRP A 158 -14.13 -25.45 -10.47
C TRP A 158 -15.27 -24.47 -10.19
N ASN A 159 -15.20 -23.25 -10.72
CA ASN A 159 -16.22 -22.23 -10.52
C ASN A 159 -17.45 -22.46 -11.42
N CYS A 160 -17.23 -22.68 -12.72
CA CYS A 160 -18.31 -22.79 -13.71
C CYS A 160 -18.97 -24.18 -13.77
N GLY A 161 -18.27 -25.25 -13.39
CA GLY A 161 -18.79 -26.62 -13.58
C GLY A 161 -18.83 -27.08 -15.03
N LEU A 162 -18.15 -26.37 -15.94
CA LEU A 162 -18.12 -26.63 -17.39
C LEU A 162 -16.72 -27.02 -17.84
N GLU A 163 -16.60 -27.51 -19.08
CA GLU A 163 -15.31 -27.82 -19.72
C GLU A 163 -14.37 -26.61 -19.65
N TRP A 164 -13.10 -26.89 -19.32
CA TRP A 164 -12.08 -25.87 -19.21
C TRP A 164 -11.83 -25.19 -20.55
N ASN A 165 -11.91 -23.86 -20.58
CA ASN A 165 -11.77 -23.07 -21.80
C ASN A 165 -10.99 -21.76 -21.56
N ARG A 166 -10.70 -21.05 -22.65
CA ARG A 166 -9.89 -19.81 -22.60
C ARG A 166 -10.56 -18.66 -21.87
N THR A 167 -11.89 -18.62 -21.82
CA THR A 167 -12.64 -17.62 -21.05
C THR A 167 -12.43 -17.85 -19.55
N CYS A 168 -12.48 -19.11 -19.09
CA CYS A 168 -12.16 -19.44 -17.71
C CYS A 168 -10.72 -19.09 -17.32
N MET A 169 -9.76 -19.26 -18.25
CA MET A 169 -8.37 -18.80 -18.04
C MET A 169 -8.26 -17.29 -17.90
N GLY A 170 -9.04 -16.50 -18.64
CA GLY A 170 -8.98 -15.03 -18.58
C GLY A 170 -9.67 -14.45 -17.34
N ASP A 171 -10.83 -15.01 -16.99
CA ASP A 171 -11.72 -14.37 -16.02
C ASP A 171 -11.51 -14.86 -14.59
N HIS A 172 -11.11 -16.12 -14.39
CA HIS A 172 -11.01 -16.73 -13.06
C HIS A 172 -10.05 -17.94 -13.09
N TRP A 173 -8.80 -17.71 -13.52
CA TRP A 173 -7.77 -18.76 -13.53
C TRP A 173 -7.51 -19.30 -12.12
N PHE A 174 -7.38 -18.39 -11.15
CA PHE A 174 -7.09 -18.69 -9.76
C PHE A 174 -8.16 -18.07 -8.85
N ASP A 175 -8.26 -18.56 -7.61
CA ASP A 175 -8.95 -17.88 -6.51
C ASP A 175 -8.14 -16.66 -6.04
#